data_AF-A0AAN9HZQ5-F1
#
_entry.id   AF-A0AAN9HZQ5-F1
#
_cell.length_a   1.000
_cell.length_b   1.000
_cell.length_c   1.000
_cell.angle_alpha   90.00
_cell.angle_beta   90.00
_cell.angle_gamma   90.00
#
_symmetry.space_group_name_H-M   'P 1'
#
loop_
_entity.id
_entity.type
_entity.pdbx_description
1 polymer ?
#
loop_
_entity_poly.entity_id
_entity_poly.type
_entity_poly.pdbx_seq_one_letter_code
_entity_poly.pdbx_strand_id
1 'polypeptide(L)'
;MMIQILIILYSFLLLSICISTQQQDQEQKLRFGKNGEFKILQVADMHYANGKSTRCLDVLPSQYHSCTDLNTTAFIQRMILAENPNLIVFTGDNIYGYDSSDSAKSLEAAFAPAIASNIPWVAVLGNHDQEGSLSREGVMKHIVAMKNTLSIVNPPEVHIIDGFGNYNLEVKGVEGTAFENKSVLNLYFLDSGDYSTVPFIHGYGWIKPSQQLWFQQTSEKLQKQYKNGPLPQKEPAPGLAYFHIPLPEYASFDSSNFTGVKQEGISSPSVNSGFFATLVEVGDVKAVFVGHDHVNDFCGKLADIQLCYAGGFGYHAYGKAGWSRRARVVVASLERTEDGRWEDVKTIKTWKRLDDRDLTGINGEVLWSKSFGDHAQAVIRRSKGNHDDLQIKVDELEKLFADHKLHVRNYGVTAKALVKSYARYQGREAKATSVFLRKCSANLAQFSDLYSLAPFKFDMEESETLAIEEDCEAYSHNGKPWNSHYSLTKGETNVARMKTEWGSAQKPVPVDNSPFDQPQKDVMKGDDETEDDSRKLRMGFAHDHPFDDSFNEQALVLFVLNSGNAIPAKLQSLHLLLLNCSDMKPR
;
A
#
# COMPACT_ATOMS: atom_id res chain seq x y z
N MET A 1 52.38 40.17 36.23
CA MET A 1 52.61 38.82 35.65
C MET A 1 51.83 37.72 36.36
N MET A 2 52.34 37.02 37.39
CA MET A 2 51.69 35.78 37.90
C MET A 2 50.17 35.89 38.17
N ILE A 3 49.71 36.96 38.82
CA ILE A 3 48.27 37.18 39.10
C ILE A 3 47.46 37.31 37.81
N GLN A 4 47.98 37.97 36.77
CA GLN A 4 47.30 38.09 35.46
C GLN A 4 47.26 36.75 34.73
N ILE A 5 48.32 35.93 34.82
CA ILE A 5 48.36 34.58 34.25
C ILE A 5 47.32 33.68 34.94
N LEU A 6 47.20 33.77 36.27
CA LEU A 6 46.16 33.07 37.05
C LEU A 6 44.74 33.51 36.65
N ILE A 7 44.49 34.81 36.48
CA ILE A 7 43.18 35.33 36.03
C ILE A 7 42.85 34.82 34.62
N ILE A 8 43.81 34.83 33.69
CA ILE A 8 43.61 34.33 32.32
C ILE A 8 43.32 32.82 32.33
N LEU A 9 44.09 32.02 33.07
CA LEU A 9 43.85 30.58 33.21
C LEU A 9 42.49 30.27 33.85
N TYR A 10 42.08 31.03 34.87
CA TYR A 10 40.77 30.87 35.50
C TYR A 10 39.63 31.28 34.55
N SER A 11 39.83 32.32 33.73
CA SER A 11 38.88 32.73 32.68
C SER A 11 38.72 31.65 31.61
N PHE A 12 39.82 31.06 31.13
CA PHE A 12 39.76 29.93 30.19
C PHE A 12 39.11 28.69 30.80
N LEU A 13 39.39 28.37 32.07
CA LEU A 13 38.78 27.24 32.77
C LEU A 13 37.25 27.43 32.91
N LEU A 14 36.80 28.63 33.29
CA LEU A 14 35.38 28.98 33.30
C LEU A 14 34.76 28.92 31.90
N LEU A 15 35.47 29.37 30.86
CA LEU A 15 34.98 29.28 29.47
C LEU A 15 34.80 27.82 29.03
N SER A 16 35.76 26.93 29.33
CA SER A 16 35.64 25.49 29.05
C SER A 16 34.50 24.83 29.84
N ILE A 17 34.25 25.25 31.09
CA ILE A 17 33.11 24.76 31.88
C ILE A 17 31.78 25.25 31.30
N CYS A 18 31.67 26.52 30.90
CA CYS A 18 30.47 27.06 30.24
C CYS A 18 30.23 26.51 28.82
N ILE A 19 31.27 26.07 28.11
CA ILE A 19 31.12 25.36 26.83
C ILE A 19 30.72 23.88 27.05
N SER A 20 30.94 23.33 28.25
CA SER A 20 30.59 21.95 28.60
C SER A 20 29.13 21.77 29.08
N THR A 21 28.35 22.83 29.26
CA THR A 21 26.95 22.72 29.72
C THR A 21 26.00 22.36 28.59
N GLN A 22 25.82 21.05 28.40
CA GLN A 22 24.68 20.42 27.73
C GLN A 22 24.36 20.90 26.29
N GLN A 23 25.16 20.43 25.32
CA GLN A 23 24.54 19.60 24.27
C GLN A 23 24.74 18.12 24.65
N GLN A 24 24.04 17.71 25.72
CA GLN A 24 23.82 16.30 25.94
C GLN A 24 22.78 15.89 24.90
N ASP A 25 23.19 15.10 23.93
CA ASP A 25 22.32 14.64 22.85
C ASP A 25 21.32 13.62 23.43
N GLN A 26 20.24 14.15 24.00
CA GLN A 26 19.10 13.40 24.51
C GLN A 26 18.33 12.86 23.31
N GLU A 27 18.83 11.73 22.78
CA GLU A 27 18.15 10.79 21.88
C GLU A 27 16.63 10.95 22.01
N GLN A 28 16.00 11.58 21.01
CA GLN A 28 14.71 12.26 21.18
C GLN A 28 13.55 11.26 21.22
N LYS A 29 13.45 10.53 22.33
CA LYS A 29 12.55 9.40 22.57
C LYS A 29 11.09 9.81 22.40
N LEU A 30 10.49 9.31 21.31
CA LEU A 30 9.05 9.32 21.13
C LEU A 30 8.38 8.65 22.33
N ARG A 31 7.41 9.34 22.92
CA ARG A 31 6.67 8.81 24.08
C ARG A 31 5.25 9.37 24.15
N PHE A 32 4.38 8.61 24.80
CA PHE A 32 3.03 9.06 25.13
C PHE A 32 3.05 10.26 26.09
N GLY A 33 2.16 11.22 25.85
CA GLY A 33 2.01 12.41 26.69
C GLY A 33 1.40 12.10 28.07
N LYS A 34 1.36 13.10 28.95
CA LYS A 34 0.84 12.96 30.33
C LYS A 34 -0.68 12.68 30.38
N ASN A 35 -1.39 12.94 29.27
CA ASN A 35 -2.76 12.53 28.97
C ASN A 35 -2.90 11.06 28.52
N GLY A 36 -1.80 10.32 28.35
CA GLY A 36 -1.80 8.94 27.87
C GLY A 36 -2.07 8.79 26.38
N GLU A 37 -1.82 9.82 25.57
CA GLU A 37 -2.00 9.76 24.12
C GLU A 37 -0.70 10.02 23.36
N PHE A 38 -0.62 9.49 22.14
CA PHE A 38 0.43 9.79 21.17
C PHE A 38 -0.23 10.11 19.82
N LYS A 39 -0.07 11.36 19.36
CA LYS A 39 -0.65 11.86 18.11
C LYS A 39 0.40 11.93 17.00
N ILE A 40 0.04 11.38 15.85
CA ILE A 40 0.79 11.45 14.61
C ILE A 40 0.01 12.31 13.60
N LEU A 41 0.70 13.26 12.97
CA LEU A 41 0.22 13.96 11.78
C LEU A 41 0.83 13.29 10.54
N GLN A 42 0.00 12.65 9.71
CA GLN A 42 0.42 12.12 8.42
C GLN A 42 0.21 13.17 7.32
N VAL A 43 1.29 13.48 6.60
CA VAL A 43 1.32 14.31 5.40
C VAL A 43 1.73 13.39 4.25
N ALA A 44 1.02 13.41 3.14
CA ALA A 44 1.32 12.57 1.98
C ALA A 44 1.31 13.43 0.71
N ASP A 45 2.18 13.12 -0.23
CA ASP A 45 2.08 13.63 -1.60
C ASP A 45 2.12 15.16 -1.62
N MET A 46 3.18 15.73 -1.02
CA MET A 46 3.39 17.18 -1.00
C MET A 46 3.74 17.71 -2.38
N HIS A 47 4.49 16.91 -3.17
CA HIS A 47 5.00 17.27 -4.50
C HIS A 47 5.64 18.66 -4.47
N TYR A 48 6.41 18.99 -3.42
CA TYR A 48 7.00 20.32 -3.27
C TYR A 48 8.11 20.52 -4.31
N ALA A 49 8.27 21.73 -4.85
CA ALA A 49 9.42 22.03 -5.71
C ALA A 49 10.03 23.39 -5.32
N ASN A 50 9.90 24.40 -6.18
CA ASN A 50 10.66 25.65 -6.05
C ASN A 50 9.91 26.72 -5.21
N GLY A 51 8.92 26.34 -4.42
CA GLY A 51 8.26 27.26 -3.50
C GLY A 51 7.33 28.24 -4.23
N LYS A 52 7.69 29.52 -4.22
CA LYS A 52 6.87 30.61 -4.80
C LYS A 52 6.82 30.59 -6.33
N SER A 53 7.79 30.01 -7.02
CA SER A 53 7.80 29.95 -8.49
C SER A 53 7.04 28.75 -9.06
N THR A 54 6.89 27.67 -8.29
CA THR A 54 6.07 26.51 -8.68
C THR A 54 4.59 26.84 -8.51
N ARG A 55 3.75 26.30 -9.41
CA ARG A 55 2.31 26.59 -9.50
C ARG A 55 1.47 25.39 -9.10
N CYS A 56 0.34 25.67 -8.44
CA CYS A 56 -0.60 24.63 -8.04
C CYS A 56 -1.24 23.94 -9.25
N LEU A 57 -1.45 22.62 -9.12
CA LEU A 57 -2.26 21.82 -10.04
C LEU A 57 -3.65 21.60 -9.46
N ASP A 58 -4.63 21.41 -10.36
CA ASP A 58 -6.01 21.03 -10.06
C ASP A 58 -6.70 21.87 -8.97
N VAL A 59 -6.48 23.18 -9.02
CA VAL A 59 -7.20 24.20 -8.23
C VAL A 59 -8.29 24.89 -9.06
N LEU A 60 -9.21 25.60 -8.43
CA LEU A 60 -10.22 26.38 -9.15
C LEU A 60 -9.54 27.53 -9.94
N PRO A 61 -10.10 27.95 -11.11
CA PRO A 61 -9.51 29.02 -11.93
C PRO A 61 -9.28 30.33 -11.16
N SER A 62 -10.13 30.64 -10.18
CA SER A 62 -10.01 31.81 -9.29
C SER A 62 -8.82 31.74 -8.32
N GLN A 63 -8.28 30.55 -8.04
CA GLN A 63 -7.16 30.33 -7.14
C GLN A 63 -5.81 30.34 -7.91
N TYR A 64 -5.82 29.81 -9.14
CA TYR A 64 -4.63 29.49 -9.95
C TYR A 64 -3.54 30.58 -9.95
N HIS A 65 -3.88 31.83 -10.30
CA HIS A 65 -2.90 32.93 -10.40
C HIS A 65 -2.18 33.26 -9.08
N SER A 66 -2.83 33.01 -7.94
CA SER A 66 -2.28 33.25 -6.59
C SER A 66 -1.61 32.03 -5.96
N CYS A 67 -1.89 30.83 -6.46
CA CYS A 67 -1.55 29.58 -5.80
C CYS A 67 -0.12 29.12 -6.18
N THR A 68 0.64 28.67 -5.17
CA THR A 68 2.03 28.18 -5.26
C THR A 68 2.29 27.12 -4.18
N ASP A 69 3.47 26.50 -4.12
CA ASP A 69 3.81 25.54 -3.04
C ASP A 69 3.72 26.17 -1.63
N LEU A 70 3.77 27.51 -1.53
CA LEU A 70 3.55 28.22 -0.26
C LEU A 70 2.15 27.96 0.33
N ASN A 71 1.17 27.53 -0.48
CA ASN A 71 -0.11 27.03 -0.01
C ASN A 71 0.07 25.71 0.76
N THR A 72 0.87 24.77 0.25
CA THR A 72 1.29 23.57 1.00
C THR A 72 2.02 23.96 2.29
N THR A 73 2.99 24.87 2.23
CA THR A 73 3.72 25.36 3.43
C THR A 73 2.75 25.91 4.49
N ALA A 74 1.80 26.74 4.08
CA ALA A 74 0.79 27.31 4.97
C ALA A 74 -0.15 26.23 5.54
N PHE A 75 -0.58 25.25 4.74
CA PHE A 75 -1.42 24.15 5.21
C PHE A 75 -0.70 23.30 6.26
N ILE A 76 0.61 22.98 6.10
CA ILE A 76 1.39 22.26 7.12
C ILE A 76 1.45 23.07 8.41
N GLN A 77 1.72 24.38 8.34
CA GLN A 77 1.75 25.26 9.51
C GLN A 77 0.40 25.29 10.24
N ARG A 78 -0.71 25.41 9.51
CA ARG A 78 -2.07 25.36 10.06
C ARG A 78 -2.36 24.01 10.74
N MET A 79 -1.98 22.91 10.11
CA MET A 79 -2.17 21.56 10.65
C MET A 79 -1.35 21.31 11.92
N ILE A 80 -0.08 21.73 11.94
CA ILE A 80 0.77 21.65 13.13
C ILE A 80 0.16 22.44 14.30
N LEU A 81 -0.28 23.69 14.05
CA LEU A 81 -0.86 24.55 15.08
C LEU A 81 -2.21 24.04 15.62
N ALA A 82 -3.06 23.47 14.74
CA ALA A 82 -4.39 23.01 15.11
C ALA A 82 -4.39 21.63 15.80
N GLU A 83 -3.49 20.73 15.40
CA GLU A 83 -3.46 19.36 15.93
C GLU A 83 -2.38 19.15 16.99
N ASN A 84 -1.29 19.92 17.00
CA ASN A 84 -0.17 19.80 17.95
C ASN A 84 0.33 18.33 18.12
N PRO A 85 0.84 17.71 17.05
CA PRO A 85 1.25 16.30 17.06
C PRO A 85 2.52 16.04 17.87
N ASN A 86 2.72 14.78 18.29
CA ASN A 86 3.97 14.31 18.90
C ASN A 86 5.00 13.85 17.86
N LEU A 87 4.56 13.52 16.65
CA LEU A 87 5.37 13.13 15.50
C LEU A 87 4.68 13.59 14.20
N ILE A 88 5.45 14.09 13.24
CA ILE A 88 5.00 14.31 11.85
C ILE A 88 5.58 13.19 10.98
N VAL A 89 4.75 12.52 10.19
CA VAL A 89 5.15 11.47 9.25
C VAL A 89 4.84 11.92 7.83
N PHE A 90 5.86 12.01 6.98
CA PHE A 90 5.72 12.28 5.56
C PHE A 90 5.76 10.95 4.77
N THR A 91 4.66 10.57 4.12
CA THR A 91 4.52 9.28 3.42
C THR A 91 4.82 9.33 1.91
N GLY A 92 6.02 9.83 1.58
CA GLY A 92 6.53 9.87 0.21
C GLY A 92 6.00 11.04 -0.63
N ASP A 93 6.64 11.19 -1.80
CA ASP A 93 6.53 12.34 -2.71
C ASP A 93 6.59 13.66 -1.93
N ASN A 94 7.68 13.77 -1.18
CA ASN A 94 8.01 14.92 -0.37
C ASN A 94 8.34 16.10 -1.30
N ILE A 95 9.05 15.82 -2.38
CA ILE A 95 9.24 16.72 -3.51
C ILE A 95 8.71 16.12 -4.82
N TYR A 96 8.31 16.97 -5.76
CA TYR A 96 8.21 16.57 -7.16
C TYR A 96 9.58 16.76 -7.78
N GLY A 97 10.32 15.65 -7.96
CA GLY A 97 11.72 15.71 -8.35
C GLY A 97 11.94 16.34 -9.73
N TYR A 98 11.04 16.08 -10.68
CA TYR A 98 11.13 16.59 -12.05
C TYR A 98 11.13 18.14 -12.15
N ASP A 99 10.22 18.82 -11.45
CA ASP A 99 10.20 20.30 -11.40
C ASP A 99 11.20 20.88 -10.38
N SER A 100 11.83 20.06 -9.53
CA SER A 100 12.79 20.52 -8.51
C SER A 100 14.15 20.86 -9.10
N SER A 101 14.40 22.16 -9.33
CA SER A 101 15.68 22.65 -9.88
C SER A 101 16.91 22.38 -9.00
N ASP A 102 16.70 22.19 -7.70
CA ASP A 102 17.67 21.71 -6.73
C ASP A 102 16.92 20.91 -5.66
N SER A 103 16.98 19.58 -5.74
CA SER A 103 16.23 18.69 -4.84
C SER A 103 16.59 18.90 -3.36
N ALA A 104 17.82 19.32 -3.04
CA ALA A 104 18.20 19.59 -1.66
C ALA A 104 17.45 20.81 -1.11
N LYS A 105 17.38 21.90 -1.89
CA LYS A 105 16.59 23.10 -1.54
C LYS A 105 15.09 22.85 -1.53
N SER A 106 14.56 22.04 -2.44
CA SER A 106 13.15 21.64 -2.42
C SER A 106 12.80 20.89 -1.14
N LEU A 107 13.63 19.93 -0.71
CA LEU A 107 13.44 19.17 0.53
C LEU A 107 13.55 20.10 1.77
N GLU A 108 14.55 20.99 1.81
CA GLU A 108 14.70 21.98 2.89
C GLU A 108 13.46 22.87 3.01
N ALA A 109 12.90 23.34 1.90
CA ALA A 109 11.69 24.17 1.88
C ALA A 109 10.42 23.38 2.25
N ALA A 110 10.29 22.12 1.81
CA ALA A 110 9.17 21.24 2.11
C ALA A 110 9.08 20.91 3.62
N PHE A 111 10.21 20.55 4.24
CA PHE A 111 10.27 20.19 5.66
C PHE A 111 10.46 21.39 6.61
N ALA A 112 10.69 22.60 6.09
CA ALA A 112 10.86 23.82 6.91
C ALA A 112 9.78 24.02 7.98
N PRO A 113 8.47 23.77 7.75
CA PRO A 113 7.45 23.86 8.81
C PRO A 113 7.66 22.88 9.97
N ALA A 114 8.04 21.63 9.66
CA ALA A 114 8.33 20.62 10.68
C ALA A 114 9.58 21.02 11.49
N ILE A 115 10.67 21.35 10.80
CA ILE A 115 11.92 21.83 11.43
C ILE A 115 11.67 23.04 12.34
N ALA A 116 10.91 24.03 11.88
CA ALA A 116 10.58 25.24 12.62
C ALA A 116 9.65 25.00 13.83
N SER A 117 8.75 24.02 13.75
CA SER A 117 7.88 23.63 14.88
C SER A 117 8.63 22.98 16.06
N ASN A 118 9.85 22.47 15.80
CA ASN A 118 10.64 21.68 16.73
C ASN A 118 9.94 20.39 17.26
N ILE A 119 8.94 19.90 16.54
CA ILE A 119 8.33 18.58 16.71
C ILE A 119 9.21 17.53 15.99
N PRO A 120 9.42 16.33 16.54
CA PRO A 120 10.07 15.23 15.82
C PRO A 120 9.34 14.92 14.52
N TRP A 121 10.08 14.61 13.46
CA TRP A 121 9.49 14.24 12.18
C TRP A 121 10.25 13.12 11.48
N VAL A 122 9.57 12.42 10.57
CA VAL A 122 10.12 11.32 9.78
C VAL A 122 9.59 11.36 8.36
N ALA A 123 10.39 10.88 7.41
CA ALA A 123 9.96 10.66 6.03
C ALA A 123 10.26 9.23 5.55
N VAL A 124 9.40 8.75 4.65
CA VAL A 124 9.69 7.69 3.68
C VAL A 124 9.66 8.31 2.27
N LEU A 125 10.19 7.58 1.30
CA LEU A 125 10.32 8.07 -0.08
C LEU A 125 9.17 7.58 -0.96
N GLY A 126 8.67 8.46 -1.82
CA GLY A 126 7.74 8.14 -2.91
C GLY A 126 8.47 7.94 -4.24
N ASN A 127 7.75 7.72 -5.34
CA ASN A 127 8.40 7.50 -6.64
C ASN A 127 9.01 8.80 -7.21
N HIS A 128 8.40 9.96 -6.99
CA HIS A 128 8.87 11.23 -7.59
C HIS A 128 10.07 11.87 -6.87
N ASP A 129 10.41 11.42 -5.66
CA ASP A 129 11.44 12.06 -4.82
C ASP A 129 12.85 12.11 -5.46
N GLN A 130 13.26 11.12 -6.28
CA GLN A 130 14.59 11.07 -6.93
C GLN A 130 14.64 11.51 -8.40
N GLU A 131 13.57 12.11 -8.94
CA GLU A 131 13.53 12.52 -10.36
C GLU A 131 14.35 13.78 -10.67
N GLY A 132 14.89 14.44 -9.64
CA GLY A 132 15.65 15.70 -9.75
C GLY A 132 17.17 15.54 -9.63
N SER A 133 17.80 16.41 -8.84
CA SER A 133 19.26 16.52 -8.73
C SER A 133 19.92 15.57 -7.73
N LEU A 134 19.15 14.68 -7.07
CA LEU A 134 19.62 13.72 -6.08
C LEU A 134 19.11 12.31 -6.41
N SER A 135 19.96 11.29 -6.26
CA SER A 135 19.52 9.89 -6.30
C SER A 135 18.66 9.54 -5.08
N ARG A 136 17.92 8.42 -5.14
CA ARG A 136 17.08 7.94 -4.00
C ARG A 136 17.85 7.81 -2.69
N GLU A 137 19.10 7.33 -2.76
CA GLU A 137 20.01 7.33 -1.61
C GLU A 137 20.41 8.75 -1.18
N GLY A 138 20.71 9.64 -2.13
CA GLY A 138 21.07 11.04 -1.86
C GLY A 138 19.95 11.82 -1.19
N VAL A 139 18.70 11.64 -1.62
CA VAL A 139 17.51 12.18 -0.96
C VAL A 139 17.43 11.70 0.48
N MET A 140 17.51 10.38 0.72
CA MET A 140 17.45 9.85 2.09
C MET A 140 18.61 10.37 2.96
N LYS A 141 19.84 10.40 2.43
CA LYS A 141 21.03 10.94 3.11
C LYS A 141 20.90 12.43 3.46
N HIS A 142 20.25 13.22 2.60
CA HIS A 142 19.95 14.63 2.87
C HIS A 142 18.86 14.78 3.94
N ILE A 143 17.77 13.99 3.85
CA ILE A 143 16.69 13.96 4.85
C ILE A 143 17.23 13.65 6.25
N VAL A 144 18.04 12.59 6.43
CA VAL A 144 18.56 12.23 7.77
C VAL A 144 19.55 13.25 8.35
N ALA A 145 20.11 14.13 7.53
CA ALA A 145 21.01 15.20 7.97
C ALA A 145 20.24 16.44 8.48
N MET A 146 18.91 16.50 8.30
CA MET A 146 18.09 17.63 8.73
C MET A 146 17.77 17.64 10.22
N LYS A 147 17.65 18.84 10.78
CA LYS A 147 17.37 19.03 12.21
C LYS A 147 16.01 18.43 12.62
N ASN A 148 15.99 17.77 13.79
CA ASN A 148 14.81 17.17 14.44
C ASN A 148 14.15 16.02 13.65
N THR A 149 14.80 15.49 12.61
CA THR A 149 14.34 14.26 11.97
C THR A 149 14.69 13.06 12.85
N LEU A 150 13.85 12.03 12.85
CA LEU A 150 14.14 10.69 13.37
C LEU A 150 14.25 9.66 12.24
N SER A 151 14.37 10.14 11.00
CA SER A 151 14.55 9.30 9.81
C SER A 151 15.90 8.60 9.84
N ILE A 152 15.97 7.36 9.36
CA ILE A 152 17.21 6.57 9.31
C ILE A 152 17.40 6.02 7.89
N VAL A 153 18.63 6.06 7.35
CA VAL A 153 18.90 5.67 5.96
C VAL A 153 18.55 4.20 5.71
N ASN A 154 18.94 3.31 6.64
CA ASN A 154 18.60 1.89 6.72
C ASN A 154 19.03 1.36 8.11
N PRO A 155 18.61 0.16 8.54
CA PRO A 155 18.91 -0.34 9.88
C PRO A 155 20.41 -0.68 10.02
N PRO A 156 21.13 -0.16 11.04
CA PRO A 156 22.58 -0.32 11.13
C PRO A 156 23.03 -1.77 11.37
N GLU A 157 22.15 -2.65 11.87
CA GLU A 157 22.44 -4.08 11.99
C GLU A 157 22.24 -4.90 10.70
N VAL A 158 21.76 -4.30 9.60
CA VAL A 158 21.47 -5.00 8.35
C VAL A 158 22.43 -4.57 7.23
N HIS A 159 23.30 -5.48 6.81
CA HIS A 159 24.31 -5.21 5.78
C HIS A 159 23.76 -5.18 4.34
N ILE A 160 22.61 -5.79 4.08
CA ILE A 160 21.96 -5.82 2.76
C ILE A 160 20.45 -5.72 2.95
N ILE A 161 19.85 -4.63 2.47
CA ILE A 161 18.41 -4.40 2.40
C ILE A 161 18.11 -3.56 1.15
N ASP A 162 16.97 -3.80 0.52
CA ASP A 162 16.53 -3.06 -0.67
C ASP A 162 15.95 -1.69 -0.27
N GLY A 163 16.25 -0.66 -1.06
CA GLY A 163 15.75 0.70 -0.86
C GLY A 163 16.42 1.47 0.28
N PHE A 164 15.87 2.65 0.59
CA PHE A 164 16.37 3.58 1.62
C PHE A 164 15.20 4.19 2.39
N GLY A 165 15.34 4.30 3.72
CA GLY A 165 14.26 4.68 4.63
C GLY A 165 13.57 3.48 5.29
N ASN A 166 14.23 2.31 5.36
CA ASN A 166 13.74 1.17 6.13
C ASN A 166 14.19 1.30 7.60
N TYR A 167 13.25 1.51 8.54
CA TYR A 167 13.56 1.60 9.97
C TYR A 167 12.34 1.40 10.87
N ASN A 168 12.59 1.12 12.14
CA ASN A 168 11.56 1.07 13.18
C ASN A 168 11.83 2.14 14.24
N LEU A 169 10.77 2.81 14.72
CA LEU A 169 10.82 3.65 15.91
C LEU A 169 9.91 3.07 17.01
N GLU A 170 10.46 2.97 18.21
CA GLU A 170 9.76 2.55 19.42
C GLU A 170 9.16 3.76 20.16
N VAL A 171 7.84 3.85 20.26
CA VAL A 171 7.17 4.87 21.09
C VAL A 171 7.01 4.35 22.52
N LYS A 172 7.70 5.01 23.45
CA LYS A 172 7.80 4.58 24.85
C LYS A 172 6.62 5.07 25.70
N GLY A 173 6.41 4.46 26.87
CA GLY A 173 5.35 4.86 27.80
C GLY A 173 5.54 6.27 28.40
N VAL A 174 4.55 6.69 29.20
CA VAL A 174 4.51 8.02 29.82
C VAL A 174 5.68 8.21 30.79
N GLU A 175 6.27 9.40 30.80
CA GLU A 175 7.31 9.84 31.75
C GLU A 175 6.87 9.67 33.21
N GLY A 176 7.78 9.21 34.08
CA GLY A 176 7.53 8.94 35.49
C GLY A 176 6.72 7.67 35.77
N THR A 177 6.46 6.84 34.75
CA THR A 177 5.74 5.57 34.90
C THR A 177 6.64 4.36 34.72
N ALA A 178 6.19 3.20 35.20
CA ALA A 178 6.90 1.94 34.99
C ALA A 178 6.97 1.48 33.50
N PHE A 179 6.25 2.16 32.59
CA PHE A 179 6.37 1.98 31.13
C PHE A 179 7.28 3.01 30.44
N GLU A 180 7.83 4.00 31.13
CA GLU A 180 8.60 5.13 30.55
C GLU A 180 9.68 4.72 29.54
N ASN A 181 10.35 3.59 29.77
CA ASN A 181 11.46 3.10 28.93
C ASN A 181 11.11 1.83 28.14
N LYS A 182 9.86 1.35 28.22
CA LYS A 182 9.34 0.23 27.41
C LYS A 182 8.62 0.78 26.18
N SER A 183 8.87 0.26 24.98
CA SER A 183 7.97 0.52 23.84
C SER A 183 6.59 0.00 24.15
N VAL A 184 5.55 0.75 23.79
CA VAL A 184 4.13 0.38 23.87
C VAL A 184 3.39 0.57 22.54
N LEU A 185 4.03 1.17 21.53
CA LEU A 185 3.56 1.31 20.16
C LEU A 185 4.79 1.31 19.23
N ASN A 186 4.78 0.48 18.18
CA ASN A 186 5.88 0.38 17.23
C ASN A 186 5.49 1.05 15.90
N LEU A 187 6.39 1.86 15.33
CA LEU A 187 6.20 2.49 14.03
C LEU A 187 7.22 1.91 13.04
N TYR A 188 6.75 1.34 11.93
CA TYR A 188 7.58 0.74 10.89
C TYR A 188 7.54 1.59 9.63
N PHE A 189 8.72 1.94 9.12
CA PHE A 189 8.92 2.74 7.92
C PHE A 189 9.64 1.88 6.89
N LEU A 190 9.14 1.86 5.65
CA LEU A 190 9.67 1.04 4.56
C LEU A 190 9.77 1.83 3.26
N ASP A 191 10.81 1.54 2.48
CA ASP A 191 10.88 1.95 1.08
C ASP A 191 9.95 1.06 0.24
N SER A 192 8.81 1.59 -0.24
CA SER A 192 7.92 0.83 -1.13
C SER A 192 8.52 0.54 -2.52
N GLY A 193 9.59 1.27 -2.88
CA GLY A 193 10.17 1.31 -4.21
C GLY A 193 9.75 2.54 -5.02
N ASP A 194 10.18 2.50 -6.28
CA ASP A 194 9.93 3.46 -7.35
C ASP A 194 9.15 2.71 -8.47
N TYR A 195 9.53 2.82 -9.74
CA TYR A 195 9.11 1.92 -10.80
C TYR A 195 9.81 0.54 -10.74
N SER A 196 9.25 -0.45 -11.44
CA SER A 196 9.83 -1.79 -11.56
C SER A 196 11.09 -1.78 -12.44
N THR A 197 12.19 -2.30 -11.89
CA THR A 197 13.46 -2.49 -12.59
C THR A 197 13.57 -3.83 -13.34
N VAL A 198 12.52 -4.66 -13.34
CA VAL A 198 12.50 -5.96 -14.02
C VAL A 198 11.91 -5.79 -15.43
N PRO A 199 12.64 -6.05 -16.53
CA PRO A 199 12.25 -5.61 -17.88
C PRO A 199 10.89 -6.07 -18.42
N PHE A 200 10.34 -7.16 -17.89
CA PHE A 200 9.06 -7.76 -18.30
C PHE A 200 7.95 -7.57 -17.24
N ILE A 201 8.19 -6.77 -16.21
CA ILE A 201 7.21 -6.42 -15.17
C ILE A 201 7.07 -4.91 -15.19
N HIS A 202 5.99 -4.42 -15.80
CA HIS A 202 5.73 -3.00 -15.96
C HIS A 202 4.94 -2.41 -14.77
N GLY A 203 4.99 -1.09 -14.63
CA GLY A 203 4.40 -0.35 -13.51
C GLY A 203 5.34 -0.24 -12.31
N TYR A 204 4.75 -0.14 -11.11
CA TYR A 204 5.46 0.17 -9.88
C TYR A 204 6.31 -0.98 -9.31
N GLY A 205 7.36 -0.61 -8.61
CA GLY A 205 8.19 -1.46 -7.77
C GLY A 205 7.48 -1.79 -6.45
N TRP A 206 7.99 -2.80 -5.75
CA TRP A 206 7.34 -3.42 -4.58
C TRP A 206 8.34 -3.70 -3.46
N ILE A 207 7.85 -3.74 -2.22
CA ILE A 207 8.60 -4.13 -1.01
C ILE A 207 9.19 -5.54 -1.19
N LYS A 208 10.53 -5.63 -1.16
CA LYS A 208 11.35 -6.78 -1.53
C LYS A 208 11.53 -7.76 -0.36
N PRO A 209 11.87 -9.05 -0.62
CA PRO A 209 12.05 -10.06 0.42
C PRO A 209 13.08 -9.71 1.52
N SER A 210 14.09 -8.89 1.23
CA SER A 210 15.06 -8.42 2.25
C SER A 210 14.39 -7.54 3.32
N GLN A 211 13.51 -6.64 2.89
CA GLN A 211 12.74 -5.74 3.75
C GLN A 211 11.67 -6.50 4.53
N GLN A 212 11.00 -7.48 3.90
CA GLN A 212 10.06 -8.37 4.58
C GLN A 212 10.74 -9.18 5.69
N LEU A 213 11.92 -9.73 5.41
CA LEU A 213 12.73 -10.48 6.38
C LEU A 213 13.20 -9.59 7.54
N TRP A 214 13.68 -8.37 7.25
CA TRP A 214 14.03 -7.39 8.27
C TRP A 214 12.84 -7.02 9.14
N PHE A 215 11.66 -6.76 8.54
CA PHE A 215 10.43 -6.45 9.27
C PHE A 215 10.05 -7.61 10.20
N GLN A 216 10.02 -8.86 9.71
CA GLN A 216 9.70 -10.03 10.54
C GLN A 216 10.68 -10.16 11.71
N GLN A 217 11.98 -10.10 11.46
CA GLN A 217 13.01 -10.23 12.51
C GLN A 217 12.91 -9.10 13.55
N THR A 218 12.61 -7.87 13.10
CA THR A 218 12.46 -6.70 13.96
C THR A 218 11.20 -6.80 14.82
N SER A 219 10.06 -7.16 14.25
CA SER A 219 8.85 -7.42 15.02
C SER A 219 9.07 -8.58 16.00
N GLU A 220 9.61 -9.72 15.58
CA GLU A 220 9.90 -10.85 16.47
C GLU A 220 10.77 -10.46 17.67
N LYS A 221 11.80 -9.63 17.46
CA LYS A 221 12.67 -9.03 18.49
C LYS A 221 11.84 -8.18 19.47
N LEU A 222 11.03 -7.26 18.95
CA LEU A 222 10.17 -6.36 19.75
C LEU A 222 9.08 -7.13 20.52
N GLN A 223 8.42 -8.11 19.90
CA GLN A 223 7.42 -8.97 20.53
C GLN A 223 8.01 -9.76 21.70
N LYS A 224 9.23 -10.29 21.54
CA LYS A 224 9.97 -10.98 22.61
C LYS A 224 10.31 -10.00 23.74
N GLN A 225 10.84 -8.81 23.43
CA GLN A 225 11.10 -7.76 24.42
C GLN A 225 9.82 -7.32 25.17
N TYR A 226 8.68 -7.23 24.48
CA TYR A 226 7.41 -6.79 25.07
C TYR A 226 6.78 -7.82 26.01
N LYS A 227 7.05 -9.11 25.77
CA LYS A 227 6.62 -10.25 26.61
C LYS A 227 7.59 -10.55 27.76
N ASN A 228 8.75 -9.89 27.81
CA ASN A 228 9.75 -10.00 28.88
C ASN A 228 9.49 -9.05 30.06
N GLY A 229 10.15 -9.32 31.19
CA GLY A 229 10.12 -8.46 32.38
C GLY A 229 10.85 -7.12 32.21
N PRO A 230 10.65 -6.14 33.13
CA PRO A 230 9.95 -6.27 34.40
C PRO A 230 8.41 -6.22 34.31
N LEU A 231 7.87 -5.73 33.19
CA LEU A 231 6.42 -5.65 32.94
C LEU A 231 6.03 -6.50 31.72
N PRO A 232 5.98 -7.84 31.87
CA PRO A 232 5.59 -8.73 30.79
C PRO A 232 4.12 -8.51 30.45
N GLN A 233 3.80 -8.46 29.16
CA GLN A 233 2.42 -8.37 28.67
C GLN A 233 2.03 -9.61 27.86
N LYS A 234 0.72 -9.81 27.69
CA LYS A 234 0.15 -10.98 27.03
C LYS A 234 0.30 -10.90 25.51
N GLU A 235 -0.23 -9.82 24.93
CA GLU A 235 -0.13 -9.52 23.51
C GLU A 235 1.06 -8.60 23.21
N PRO A 236 1.52 -8.51 21.95
CA PRO A 236 2.46 -7.48 21.50
C PRO A 236 1.97 -6.04 21.69
N ALA A 237 2.91 -5.09 21.67
CA ALA A 237 2.59 -3.70 21.33
C ALA A 237 2.02 -3.67 19.90
N PRO A 238 0.95 -2.90 19.62
CA PRO A 238 0.47 -2.72 18.26
C PRO A 238 1.54 -2.04 17.39
N GLY A 239 1.62 -2.45 16.14
CA GLY A 239 2.44 -1.82 15.10
C GLY A 239 1.61 -0.91 14.18
N LEU A 240 2.21 0.15 13.67
CA LEU A 240 1.73 0.94 12.54
C LEU A 240 2.80 0.90 11.44
N ALA A 241 2.40 0.68 10.18
CA ALA A 241 3.32 0.67 9.04
C ALA A 241 3.08 1.86 8.11
N TYR A 242 4.17 2.45 7.62
CA TYR A 242 4.19 3.63 6.75
C TYR A 242 5.12 3.39 5.56
N PHE A 243 4.59 3.56 4.35
CA PHE A 243 5.31 3.53 3.07
C PHE A 243 4.47 4.31 2.03
N HIS A 244 4.99 4.53 0.82
CA HIS A 244 4.31 5.40 -0.13
C HIS A 244 3.33 4.67 -1.06
N ILE A 245 3.82 3.73 -1.88
CA ILE A 245 3.03 3.04 -2.91
C ILE A 245 2.11 1.98 -2.24
N PRO A 246 0.82 1.92 -2.57
CA PRO A 246 -0.12 0.97 -1.98
C PRO A 246 0.20 -0.49 -2.31
N LEU A 247 -0.14 -1.40 -1.39
CA LEU A 247 -0.11 -2.84 -1.67
C LEU A 247 -1.26 -3.24 -2.60
N PRO A 248 -1.15 -4.32 -3.41
CA PRO A 248 -2.23 -4.78 -4.26
C PRO A 248 -3.55 -5.06 -3.54
N GLU A 249 -3.50 -5.38 -2.24
CA GLU A 249 -4.68 -5.55 -1.38
C GLU A 249 -5.56 -4.30 -1.27
N TYR A 250 -5.06 -3.09 -1.52
CA TYR A 250 -5.91 -1.89 -1.59
C TYR A 250 -6.93 -1.95 -2.74
N ALA A 251 -6.71 -2.82 -3.74
CA ALA A 251 -7.68 -3.10 -4.80
C ALA A 251 -8.90 -3.89 -4.32
N SER A 252 -8.86 -4.58 -3.18
CA SER A 252 -10.01 -5.35 -2.68
C SER A 252 -11.14 -4.50 -2.09
N PHE A 253 -10.97 -3.18 -2.01
CA PHE A 253 -11.95 -2.28 -1.40
C PHE A 253 -12.87 -1.59 -2.41
N ASP A 254 -14.15 -1.56 -2.08
CA ASP A 254 -15.26 -0.93 -2.79
C ASP A 254 -16.08 -0.05 -1.84
N SER A 255 -17.03 0.73 -2.35
CA SER A 255 -17.77 1.72 -1.56
C SER A 255 -18.65 1.15 -0.43
N SER A 256 -18.77 -0.18 -0.29
CA SER A 256 -19.46 -0.83 0.83
C SER A 256 -18.56 -1.16 2.02
N ASN A 257 -17.22 -1.14 1.86
CA ASN A 257 -16.28 -1.73 2.81
C ASN A 257 -15.12 -0.81 3.27
N PHE A 258 -15.19 0.50 2.99
CA PHE A 258 -14.24 1.51 3.48
C PHE A 258 -14.90 2.74 4.10
N THR A 259 -14.15 3.47 4.95
CA THR A 259 -14.46 4.82 5.42
C THR A 259 -13.69 5.87 4.61
N GLY A 260 -14.36 6.81 3.94
CA GLY A 260 -13.73 7.88 3.16
C GLY A 260 -14.20 7.90 1.71
N VAL A 261 -13.34 8.25 0.76
CA VAL A 261 -13.66 8.24 -0.67
C VAL A 261 -12.52 7.62 -1.49
N LYS A 262 -12.90 6.84 -2.51
CA LYS A 262 -12.05 6.35 -3.61
C LYS A 262 -12.51 7.07 -4.88
N GLN A 263 -11.62 7.80 -5.56
CA GLN A 263 -11.94 8.60 -6.76
C GLN A 263 -11.11 8.23 -7.99
N GLU A 264 -10.09 7.38 -7.85
CA GLU A 264 -9.29 6.88 -8.96
C GLU A 264 -9.04 5.36 -8.82
N GLY A 265 -8.11 4.84 -9.62
CA GLY A 265 -7.64 3.46 -9.51
C GLY A 265 -6.91 3.19 -8.19
N ILE A 266 -6.21 2.06 -8.13
CA ILE A 266 -5.25 1.75 -7.08
C ILE A 266 -3.92 1.55 -7.79
N SER A 267 -2.99 2.49 -7.63
CA SER A 267 -1.72 2.49 -8.35
C SER A 267 -0.70 1.57 -7.66
N SER A 268 -1.14 0.36 -7.30
CA SER A 268 -0.32 -0.67 -6.68
C SER A 268 0.58 -1.39 -7.70
N PRO A 269 1.66 -2.05 -7.26
CA PRO A 269 2.49 -2.86 -8.14
C PRO A 269 1.73 -4.02 -8.78
N SER A 270 2.09 -4.37 -10.03
CA SER A 270 1.57 -5.55 -10.72
C SER A 270 2.00 -6.88 -10.07
N VAL A 271 3.00 -6.83 -9.19
CA VAL A 271 3.49 -7.97 -8.39
C VAL A 271 3.02 -7.85 -6.96
N ASN A 272 2.18 -8.79 -6.50
CA ASN A 272 2.01 -9.02 -5.08
C ASN A 272 3.26 -9.74 -4.54
N SER A 273 4.02 -9.05 -3.69
CA SER A 273 5.25 -9.58 -3.11
C SER A 273 5.04 -10.44 -1.86
N GLY A 274 3.78 -10.61 -1.41
CA GLY A 274 3.42 -11.34 -0.20
C GLY A 274 3.50 -10.52 1.09
N PHE A 275 3.91 -9.25 1.05
CA PHE A 275 4.15 -8.47 2.28
C PHE A 275 2.89 -8.29 3.14
N PHE A 276 1.70 -8.16 2.56
CA PHE A 276 0.46 -8.14 3.36
C PHE A 276 0.26 -9.45 4.14
N ALA A 277 0.56 -10.60 3.54
CA ALA A 277 0.55 -11.88 4.25
C ALA A 277 1.58 -11.89 5.38
N THR A 278 2.79 -11.34 5.18
CA THR A 278 3.79 -11.16 6.25
C THR A 278 3.25 -10.31 7.41
N LEU A 279 2.56 -9.20 7.12
CA LEU A 279 1.94 -8.36 8.16
C LEU A 279 0.88 -9.15 8.97
N VAL A 280 0.06 -9.96 8.30
CA VAL A 280 -0.97 -10.80 8.92
C VAL A 280 -0.39 -11.95 9.73
N GLU A 281 0.66 -12.62 9.24
CA GLU A 281 1.35 -13.72 9.93
C GLU A 281 2.13 -13.25 11.17
N VAL A 282 2.78 -12.09 11.10
CA VAL A 282 3.52 -11.47 12.22
C VAL A 282 2.57 -10.87 13.26
N GLY A 283 1.45 -10.30 12.80
CA GLY A 283 0.26 -10.04 13.61
C GLY A 283 0.34 -8.88 14.62
N ASP A 284 1.43 -8.13 14.71
CA ASP A 284 1.53 -6.94 15.57
C ASP A 284 0.96 -5.68 14.90
N VAL A 285 1.20 -5.48 13.60
CA VAL A 285 0.71 -4.35 12.82
C VAL A 285 -0.82 -4.33 12.75
N LYS A 286 -1.42 -3.17 13.08
CA LYS A 286 -2.88 -2.95 13.14
C LYS A 286 -3.40 -1.97 12.09
N ALA A 287 -2.55 -1.08 11.60
CA ALA A 287 -2.86 -0.25 10.45
C ALA A 287 -1.62 0.03 9.57
N VAL A 288 -1.87 0.22 8.29
CA VAL A 288 -0.94 0.61 7.23
C VAL A 288 -1.39 1.94 6.67
N PHE A 289 -0.45 2.84 6.41
CA PHE A 289 -0.71 4.20 5.93
C PHE A 289 0.11 4.51 4.67
N VAL A 290 -0.56 5.01 3.64
CA VAL A 290 0.00 5.27 2.29
C VAL A 290 -0.41 6.63 1.72
N GLY A 291 0.27 7.05 0.65
CA GLY A 291 -0.05 8.21 -0.19
C GLY A 291 -0.34 7.77 -1.62
N HIS A 292 0.37 8.35 -2.60
CA HIS A 292 0.50 7.94 -4.00
C HIS A 292 -0.74 8.10 -4.90
N ASP A 293 -1.92 7.62 -4.50
CA ASP A 293 -3.19 7.89 -5.18
C ASP A 293 -3.85 9.13 -4.51
N HIS A 294 -3.63 10.32 -5.06
CA HIS A 294 -3.86 11.59 -4.36
C HIS A 294 -5.34 11.93 -4.11
N VAL A 295 -6.27 11.45 -4.94
CA VAL A 295 -7.71 11.72 -4.77
C VAL A 295 -8.44 10.60 -4.01
N ASN A 296 -7.78 9.46 -3.79
CA ASN A 296 -8.17 8.44 -2.80
C ASN A 296 -7.78 8.87 -1.37
N ASP A 297 -8.70 8.71 -0.41
CA ASP A 297 -8.43 9.05 1.00
C ASP A 297 -9.09 8.12 2.01
N PHE A 298 -9.50 6.94 1.54
CA PHE A 298 -10.26 5.96 2.31
C PHE A 298 -9.39 5.16 3.27
N CYS A 299 -10.04 4.49 4.24
CA CYS A 299 -9.44 3.37 4.96
C CYS A 299 -10.39 2.17 4.99
N GLY A 300 -9.89 0.98 4.68
CA GLY A 300 -10.65 -0.28 4.64
C GLY A 300 -9.99 -1.38 5.47
N LYS A 301 -10.79 -2.27 6.05
CA LYS A 301 -10.30 -3.32 6.96
C LYS A 301 -10.19 -4.68 6.26
N LEU A 302 -8.97 -5.24 6.19
CA LEU A 302 -8.69 -6.56 5.63
C LEU A 302 -7.88 -7.40 6.62
N ALA A 303 -8.28 -8.66 6.84
CA ALA A 303 -7.57 -9.63 7.71
C ALA A 303 -7.17 -9.10 9.11
N ASP A 304 -8.01 -8.25 9.72
CA ASP A 304 -7.78 -7.56 11.00
C ASP A 304 -6.70 -6.45 11.02
N ILE A 305 -6.23 -6.04 9.83
CA ILE A 305 -5.40 -4.85 9.59
C ILE A 305 -6.23 -3.77 8.86
N GLN A 306 -6.04 -2.51 9.21
CA GLN A 306 -6.59 -1.37 8.49
C GLN A 306 -5.62 -0.88 7.40
N LEU A 307 -6.11 -0.64 6.19
CA LEU A 307 -5.35 -0.18 5.03
C LEU A 307 -5.85 1.23 4.65
N CYS A 308 -5.07 2.27 4.97
CA CYS A 308 -5.49 3.68 4.93
C CYS A 308 -4.67 4.56 3.96
N TYR A 309 -5.33 5.23 3.01
CA TYR A 309 -4.77 6.39 2.32
C TYR A 309 -4.85 7.66 3.19
N ALA A 310 -3.89 8.57 3.06
CA ALA A 310 -3.99 9.92 3.62
C ALA A 310 -4.98 10.82 2.85
N GLY A 311 -4.96 10.72 1.52
CA GLY A 311 -5.42 11.77 0.61
C GLY A 311 -4.35 12.84 0.39
N GLY A 312 -4.26 13.34 -0.84
CA GLY A 312 -3.19 14.24 -1.28
C GLY A 312 -3.18 15.57 -0.53
N PHE A 313 -2.01 15.89 0.02
CA PHE A 313 -1.78 17.11 0.80
C PHE A 313 -1.28 18.26 -0.09
N GLY A 314 -0.41 17.95 -1.06
CA GLY A 314 0.29 18.92 -1.88
C GLY A 314 -0.62 19.73 -2.79
N TYR A 315 -0.26 20.99 -3.00
CA TYR A 315 -0.95 21.88 -3.94
C TYR A 315 -0.36 21.83 -5.36
N HIS A 316 0.92 21.51 -5.54
CA HIS A 316 1.52 21.19 -6.84
C HIS A 316 1.30 19.72 -7.25
N ALA A 317 1.01 18.84 -6.28
CA ALA A 317 0.55 17.48 -6.54
C ALA A 317 -0.70 17.48 -7.45
N TYR A 318 -0.84 16.50 -8.35
CA TYR A 318 -2.10 16.33 -9.09
C TYR A 318 -3.28 16.12 -8.11
N GLY A 319 -4.51 16.40 -8.55
CA GLY A 319 -5.68 16.34 -7.68
C GLY A 319 -6.99 16.51 -8.44
N LYS A 320 -7.90 17.32 -7.90
CA LYS A 320 -9.20 17.59 -8.52
C LYS A 320 -9.74 18.96 -8.10
N ALA A 321 -10.06 19.82 -9.06
CA ALA A 321 -10.56 21.15 -8.78
C ALA A 321 -11.86 21.11 -7.97
N GLY A 322 -11.87 21.77 -6.81
CA GLY A 322 -12.97 21.72 -5.83
C GLY A 322 -12.90 20.58 -4.81
N TRP A 323 -11.89 19.71 -4.86
CA TRP A 323 -11.65 18.64 -3.88
C TRP A 323 -10.53 19.09 -2.91
N SER A 324 -10.90 19.59 -1.74
CA SER A 324 -9.96 20.19 -0.78
C SER A 324 -8.79 19.26 -0.44
N ARG A 325 -7.55 19.77 -0.49
CA ARG A 325 -6.35 19.05 -0.02
C ARG A 325 -6.50 18.66 1.45
N ARG A 326 -5.82 17.61 1.92
CA ARG A 326 -6.01 17.11 3.30
C ARG A 326 -4.78 16.45 3.92
N ALA A 327 -4.83 16.30 5.24
CA ALA A 327 -3.93 15.45 6.01
C ALA A 327 -4.73 14.44 6.83
N ARG A 328 -4.11 13.30 7.16
CA ARG A 328 -4.64 12.33 8.11
C ARG A 328 -3.99 12.51 9.47
N VAL A 329 -4.77 12.40 10.53
CA VAL A 329 -4.32 12.41 11.92
C VAL A 329 -4.56 11.03 12.51
N VAL A 330 -3.62 10.51 13.29
CA VAL A 330 -3.72 9.22 13.98
C VAL A 330 -3.42 9.44 15.46
N VAL A 331 -4.25 8.90 16.35
CA VAL A 331 -4.01 8.95 17.81
C VAL A 331 -4.06 7.54 18.38
N ALA A 332 -2.97 7.12 19.02
CA ALA A 332 -2.98 6.01 19.95
C ALA A 332 -3.28 6.54 21.36
N SER A 333 -4.11 5.84 22.13
CA SER A 333 -4.44 6.15 23.53
C SER A 333 -4.19 4.93 24.41
N LEU A 334 -3.51 5.12 25.56
CA LEU A 334 -3.24 4.07 26.54
C LEU A 334 -4.49 3.71 27.35
N GLU A 335 -4.51 2.48 27.87
CA GLU A 335 -5.42 2.05 28.92
C GLU A 335 -5.06 2.74 30.23
N ARG A 336 -6.08 3.25 30.94
CA ARG A 336 -5.93 3.78 32.29
C ARG A 336 -6.78 2.93 33.25
N THR A 337 -6.15 2.48 34.33
CA THR A 337 -6.78 1.66 35.37
C THR A 337 -7.55 2.50 36.39
N GLU A 338 -8.36 1.84 37.23
CA GLU A 338 -9.13 2.49 38.30
C GLU A 338 -8.23 3.15 39.36
N ASP A 339 -7.05 2.57 39.64
CA ASP A 339 -6.00 3.16 40.48
C ASP A 339 -5.16 4.23 39.73
N GLY A 340 -5.60 4.63 38.54
CA GLY A 340 -5.10 5.79 37.80
C GLY A 340 -3.79 5.59 37.05
N ARG A 341 -3.19 4.39 37.08
CA ARG A 341 -1.98 4.02 36.34
C ARG A 341 -2.25 3.92 34.84
N TRP A 342 -1.19 4.07 34.05
CA TRP A 342 -1.19 3.79 32.62
C TRP A 342 -0.73 2.35 32.37
N GLU A 343 -1.37 1.68 31.41
CA GLU A 343 -0.98 0.35 30.91
C GLU A 343 -0.62 0.41 29.42
N ASP A 344 -1.09 -0.53 28.60
CA ASP A 344 -0.78 -0.66 27.17
C ASP A 344 -1.69 0.20 26.28
N VAL A 345 -1.50 0.15 24.95
CA VAL A 345 -2.39 0.88 24.02
C VAL A 345 -3.77 0.23 24.01
N LYS A 346 -4.80 1.02 24.34
CA LYS A 346 -6.21 0.60 24.36
C LYS A 346 -6.89 0.80 23.02
N THR A 347 -6.64 1.93 22.36
CA THR A 347 -7.26 2.27 21.07
C THR A 347 -6.30 3.01 20.15
N ILE A 348 -6.46 2.80 18.85
CA ILE A 348 -5.88 3.61 17.78
C ILE A 348 -7.05 4.17 16.97
N LYS A 349 -7.08 5.49 16.79
CA LYS A 349 -8.14 6.25 16.11
C LYS A 349 -7.54 7.10 15.00
N THR A 350 -8.35 7.50 14.03
CA THR A 350 -7.94 8.42 12.97
C THR A 350 -9.08 9.36 12.57
N TRP A 351 -8.72 10.48 11.96
CA TRP A 351 -9.59 11.38 11.20
C TRP A 351 -8.75 12.08 10.13
N LYS A 352 -9.39 12.78 9.20
CA LYS A 352 -8.71 13.70 8.26
C LYS A 352 -9.13 15.14 8.51
N ARG A 353 -8.29 16.08 8.06
CA ARG A 353 -8.53 17.53 8.09
C ARG A 353 -8.40 18.09 6.68
N LEU A 354 -9.42 18.82 6.23
CA LEU A 354 -9.41 19.50 4.93
C LEU A 354 -8.69 20.86 5.02
N ASP A 355 -8.01 21.31 3.97
CA ASP A 355 -7.54 22.70 3.83
C ASP A 355 -8.69 23.62 3.39
N ASP A 356 -9.75 23.66 4.19
CA ASP A 356 -10.74 24.72 4.17
C ASP A 356 -10.42 25.77 5.24
N ARG A 357 -11.32 26.73 5.47
CA ARG A 357 -11.12 27.81 6.43
C ARG A 357 -10.97 27.34 7.89
N ASP A 358 -11.71 26.32 8.28
CA ASP A 358 -11.92 25.95 9.69
C ASP A 358 -11.25 24.59 10.03
N LEU A 359 -10.54 24.01 9.06
CA LEU A 359 -9.92 22.68 9.10
C LEU A 359 -10.94 21.59 9.42
N THR A 360 -11.98 21.46 8.59
CA THR A 360 -13.09 20.51 8.84
C THR A 360 -12.57 19.10 9.07
N GLY A 361 -12.92 18.53 10.23
CA GLY A 361 -12.61 17.15 10.59
C GLY A 361 -13.60 16.18 9.94
N ILE A 362 -13.10 15.24 9.16
CA ILE A 362 -13.91 14.22 8.45
C ILE A 362 -13.44 12.80 8.74
N ASN A 363 -14.32 11.83 8.54
CA ASN A 363 -14.04 10.38 8.66
C ASN A 363 -13.34 10.00 9.97
N GLY A 364 -13.88 10.45 11.11
CA GLY A 364 -13.42 10.05 12.43
C GLY A 364 -13.79 8.60 12.74
N GLU A 365 -12.81 7.71 12.89
CA GLU A 365 -13.00 6.26 13.07
C GLU A 365 -12.02 5.63 14.07
N VAL A 366 -12.38 4.45 14.58
CA VAL A 366 -11.50 3.62 15.42
C VAL A 366 -10.85 2.56 14.52
N LEU A 367 -9.55 2.69 14.28
CA LEU A 367 -8.80 1.73 13.47
C LEU A 367 -8.59 0.41 14.21
N TRP A 368 -8.28 0.49 15.50
CA TRP A 368 -8.07 -0.68 16.34
C TRP A 368 -8.45 -0.40 17.80
N SER A 369 -8.90 -1.45 18.50
CA SER A 369 -9.14 -1.43 19.93
C SER A 369 -8.77 -2.77 20.56
N LYS A 370 -8.08 -2.73 21.69
CA LYS A 370 -7.80 -3.87 22.57
C LYS A 370 -9.11 -4.49 23.06
N SER A 371 -9.52 -5.61 22.47
CA SER A 371 -10.78 -6.27 22.81
C SER A 371 -10.63 -7.24 23.99
N PHE A 372 -11.43 -7.03 25.05
CA PHE A 372 -11.49 -7.93 26.19
C PHE A 372 -12.32 -9.18 25.85
N GLY A 373 -11.74 -10.11 25.09
CA GLY A 373 -12.22 -11.49 24.93
C GLY A 373 -12.59 -11.92 23.51
N ASP A 374 -12.68 -11.00 22.54
CA ASP A 374 -13.20 -11.34 21.21
C ASP A 374 -12.34 -12.29 20.39
N HIS A 375 -11.04 -12.46 20.68
CA HIS A 375 -10.22 -13.49 20.03
C HIS A 375 -10.78 -14.91 20.28
N ALA A 376 -11.39 -15.18 21.44
CA ALA A 376 -12.07 -16.45 21.66
C ALA A 376 -13.30 -16.61 20.74
N GLN A 377 -14.15 -15.58 20.64
CA GLN A 377 -15.32 -15.63 19.75
C GLN A 377 -14.95 -15.62 18.26
N ALA A 378 -13.93 -14.87 17.85
CA ALA A 378 -13.47 -14.80 16.47
C ALA A 378 -12.83 -16.12 16.02
N VAL A 379 -12.03 -16.76 16.86
CA VAL A 379 -11.51 -18.11 16.59
C VAL A 379 -12.64 -19.14 16.54
N ILE A 380 -13.62 -19.08 17.46
CA ILE A 380 -14.79 -19.98 17.44
C ILE A 380 -15.66 -19.75 16.19
N ARG A 381 -15.85 -18.49 15.75
CA ARG A 381 -16.59 -18.17 14.52
C ARG A 381 -15.83 -18.61 13.27
N ARG A 382 -14.51 -18.40 13.19
CA ARG A 382 -13.67 -18.91 12.08
C ARG A 382 -13.62 -20.44 12.07
N SER A 383 -13.48 -21.11 13.23
CA SER A 383 -13.48 -22.58 13.28
C SER A 383 -14.84 -23.17 12.91
N LYS A 384 -15.94 -22.49 13.25
CA LYS A 384 -17.29 -22.92 12.87
C LYS A 384 -17.54 -22.68 11.37
N GLY A 385 -17.23 -21.51 10.85
CA GLY A 385 -17.32 -21.21 9.41
C GLY A 385 -16.48 -22.18 8.55
N ASN A 386 -15.23 -22.46 8.97
CA ASN A 386 -14.38 -23.44 8.29
C ASN A 386 -14.92 -24.88 8.43
N HIS A 387 -15.57 -25.24 9.54
CA HIS A 387 -16.20 -26.55 9.69
C HIS A 387 -17.41 -26.70 8.77
N ASP A 388 -18.23 -25.65 8.66
CA ASP A 388 -19.44 -25.65 7.83
C ASP A 388 -19.07 -25.64 6.33
N ASP A 389 -18.04 -24.88 5.92
CA ASP A 389 -17.44 -24.90 4.57
C ASP A 389 -16.80 -26.27 4.22
N LEU A 390 -16.06 -26.87 5.17
CA LEU A 390 -15.53 -28.23 5.00
C LEU A 390 -16.64 -29.27 4.88
N GLN A 391 -17.76 -29.11 5.59
CA GLN A 391 -18.90 -30.02 5.49
C GLN A 391 -19.59 -29.91 4.13
N ILE A 392 -19.82 -28.69 3.62
CA ILE A 392 -20.35 -28.46 2.26
C ILE A 392 -19.47 -29.14 1.21
N LYS A 393 -18.15 -28.92 1.26
CA LYS A 393 -17.19 -29.53 0.32
C LYS A 393 -17.11 -31.06 0.43
N VAL A 394 -17.34 -31.62 1.61
CA VAL A 394 -17.45 -33.08 1.82
C VAL A 394 -18.75 -33.63 1.20
N ASP A 395 -19.86 -32.91 1.33
CA ASP A 395 -21.16 -33.33 0.81
C ASP A 395 -21.21 -33.20 -0.73
N GLU A 396 -20.58 -32.18 -1.31
CA GLU A 396 -20.33 -32.07 -2.76
C GLU A 396 -19.44 -33.20 -3.29
N LEU A 397 -18.39 -33.58 -2.55
CA LEU A 397 -17.55 -34.74 -2.89
C LEU A 397 -18.33 -36.06 -2.81
N GLU A 398 -19.12 -36.30 -1.76
CA GLU A 398 -19.96 -37.51 -1.67
C GLU A 398 -20.98 -37.57 -2.83
N LYS A 399 -21.52 -36.42 -3.27
CA LYS A 399 -22.37 -36.33 -4.46
C LYS A 399 -21.61 -36.65 -5.75
N LEU A 400 -20.44 -36.06 -5.99
CA LEU A 400 -19.60 -36.36 -7.16
C LEU A 400 -19.23 -37.84 -7.26
N PHE A 401 -18.89 -38.49 -6.14
CA PHE A 401 -18.61 -39.94 -6.10
C PHE A 401 -19.85 -40.79 -6.44
N ALA A 402 -21.05 -40.36 -6.03
CA ALA A 402 -22.30 -41.04 -6.33
C ALA A 402 -22.68 -40.90 -7.82
N ASP A 403 -22.69 -39.67 -8.35
CA ASP A 403 -23.10 -39.36 -9.71
C ASP A 403 -22.19 -40.05 -10.76
N HIS A 404 -20.89 -40.16 -10.49
CA HIS A 404 -19.91 -40.81 -11.39
C HIS A 404 -19.71 -42.31 -11.13
N LYS A 405 -20.47 -42.93 -10.20
CA LYS A 405 -20.37 -44.37 -9.83
C LYS A 405 -18.95 -44.84 -9.50
N LEU A 406 -18.12 -43.98 -8.91
CA LEU A 406 -16.71 -44.21 -8.63
C LEU A 406 -16.52 -45.17 -7.44
N HIS A 407 -16.71 -46.47 -7.70
CA HIS A 407 -16.48 -47.53 -6.71
C HIS A 407 -14.99 -47.74 -6.41
N VAL A 408 -14.55 -47.25 -5.25
CA VAL A 408 -13.32 -47.75 -4.60
C VAL A 408 -13.54 -49.23 -4.24
N ARG A 409 -12.98 -50.13 -5.07
CA ARG A 409 -12.94 -51.57 -4.79
C ARG A 409 -11.59 -51.94 -4.18
N ASN A 410 -11.63 -52.89 -3.24
CA ASN A 410 -10.57 -53.26 -2.30
C ASN A 410 -10.27 -52.19 -1.25
N TYR A 411 -9.93 -52.67 -0.04
CA TYR A 411 -9.91 -51.93 1.23
C TYR A 411 -11.29 -51.39 1.64
N GLY A 412 -11.90 -52.03 2.64
CA GLY A 412 -13.26 -51.73 3.13
C GLY A 412 -13.37 -50.44 3.95
N VAL A 413 -12.97 -49.31 3.37
CA VAL A 413 -12.98 -47.98 3.98
C VAL A 413 -13.80 -47.06 3.10
N THR A 414 -15.00 -46.67 3.57
CA THR A 414 -15.84 -45.70 2.85
C THR A 414 -15.20 -44.32 2.85
N ALA A 415 -15.51 -43.47 1.87
CA ALA A 415 -15.03 -42.08 1.82
C ALA A 415 -15.30 -41.33 3.14
N LYS A 416 -16.49 -41.54 3.71
CA LYS A 416 -16.94 -41.04 5.02
C LYS A 416 -16.02 -41.45 6.19
N ALA A 417 -15.34 -42.59 6.11
CA ALA A 417 -14.34 -43.04 7.09
C ALA A 417 -12.95 -42.40 6.85
N LEU A 418 -12.56 -42.18 5.58
CA LEU A 418 -11.33 -41.46 5.22
C LEU A 418 -11.38 -40.00 5.70
N VAL A 419 -12.49 -39.31 5.40
CA VAL A 419 -12.76 -37.93 5.86
C VAL A 419 -12.82 -37.84 7.39
N LYS A 420 -13.50 -38.79 8.06
CA LYS A 420 -13.47 -38.89 9.53
C LYS A 420 -12.09 -39.25 10.10
N SER A 421 -11.14 -39.71 9.30
CA SER A 421 -9.74 -39.86 9.74
C SER A 421 -9.03 -38.52 9.67
N TYR A 422 -9.11 -37.83 8.53
CA TYR A 422 -8.52 -36.50 8.31
C TYR A 422 -9.02 -35.45 9.33
N ALA A 423 -10.32 -35.39 9.57
CA ALA A 423 -10.92 -34.50 10.57
C ALA A 423 -10.48 -34.84 12.01
N ARG A 424 -10.27 -36.12 12.35
CA ARG A 424 -9.74 -36.54 13.66
C ARG A 424 -8.23 -36.35 13.81
N TYR A 425 -7.50 -36.25 12.71
CA TYR A 425 -6.09 -35.89 12.68
C TYR A 425 -5.93 -34.39 12.99
N GLN A 426 -6.63 -33.54 12.23
CA GLN A 426 -6.73 -32.08 12.49
C GLN A 426 -7.19 -31.79 13.93
N GLY A 427 -8.18 -32.54 14.43
CA GLY A 427 -8.68 -32.42 15.80
C GLY A 427 -7.75 -32.93 16.92
N ARG A 428 -6.50 -33.32 16.63
CA ARG A 428 -5.53 -33.83 17.63
C ARG A 428 -4.14 -33.18 17.59
N GLU A 429 -3.69 -32.60 16.49
CA GLU A 429 -2.34 -31.98 16.40
C GLU A 429 -2.29 -30.50 16.77
N ALA A 430 -2.97 -30.09 17.84
CA ALA A 430 -2.81 -28.76 18.44
C ALA A 430 -1.43 -28.54 19.12
N LYS A 431 -0.52 -29.53 19.07
CA LYS A 431 0.86 -29.51 19.63
C LYS A 431 1.86 -30.43 18.89
N ALA A 432 2.07 -30.28 17.56
CA ALA A 432 3.22 -30.91 16.87
C ALA A 432 3.63 -30.26 15.50
N THR A 433 4.54 -29.30 15.56
CA THR A 433 5.58 -28.93 14.56
C THR A 433 5.53 -29.49 13.11
N SER A 434 4.86 -28.75 12.22
CA SER A 434 5.36 -28.19 10.93
C SER A 434 6.20 -29.01 9.90
N VAL A 435 6.37 -30.33 10.00
CA VAL A 435 7.22 -31.11 9.06
C VAL A 435 6.43 -31.96 8.05
N PHE A 436 5.22 -32.42 8.40
CA PHE A 436 4.48 -33.42 7.61
C PHE A 436 3.97 -32.89 6.25
N LEU A 437 3.45 -31.66 6.22
CA LEU A 437 2.77 -31.09 5.05
C LEU A 437 3.66 -30.93 3.80
N ARG A 438 4.99 -30.84 3.94
CA ARG A 438 5.91 -30.80 2.78
C ARG A 438 6.10 -32.15 2.07
N LYS A 439 5.58 -33.27 2.62
CA LYS A 439 5.64 -34.60 1.98
C LYS A 439 4.34 -35.06 1.32
N CYS A 440 3.17 -34.59 1.77
CA CYS A 440 1.90 -35.03 1.18
C CYS A 440 1.64 -34.43 -0.21
N SER A 441 1.89 -33.13 -0.40
CA SER A 441 1.65 -32.44 -1.68
C SER A 441 2.55 -32.91 -2.83
N ALA A 442 3.65 -33.62 -2.53
CA ALA A 442 4.56 -34.17 -3.53
C ALA A 442 4.08 -35.51 -4.14
N ASN A 443 3.24 -36.27 -3.44
CA ASN A 443 2.87 -37.63 -3.84
C ASN A 443 1.53 -37.76 -4.58
N LEU A 444 0.68 -36.72 -4.54
CA LEU A 444 -0.59 -36.71 -5.29
C LEU A 444 -0.41 -36.38 -6.78
N ALA A 445 0.70 -35.76 -7.16
CA ALA A 445 1.03 -35.41 -8.54
C ALA A 445 1.79 -36.53 -9.32
N GLN A 446 1.86 -37.75 -8.78
CA GLN A 446 2.54 -38.90 -9.40
C GLN A 446 1.64 -40.13 -9.60
N PHE A 447 0.32 -39.99 -9.47
CA PHE A 447 -0.63 -41.11 -9.54
C PHE A 447 -1.65 -41.06 -10.71
N SER A 448 -1.55 -40.06 -11.60
CA SER A 448 -2.36 -39.95 -12.83
C SER A 448 -1.77 -40.71 -14.03
N ASP A 449 -0.44 -40.79 -14.13
CA ASP A 449 0.24 -41.02 -15.41
C ASP A 449 0.57 -42.51 -15.69
N LEU A 450 -0.06 -43.45 -14.97
CA LEU A 450 0.34 -44.86 -14.95
C LEU A 450 -0.82 -45.87 -15.11
N TYR A 451 -1.76 -45.61 -16.02
CA TYR A 451 -2.52 -46.68 -16.70
C TYR A 451 -2.94 -46.29 -18.12
N SER A 452 -2.10 -46.64 -19.09
CA SER A 452 -2.42 -46.62 -20.54
C SER A 452 -1.97 -47.93 -21.19
N LEU A 453 -2.93 -48.82 -21.47
CA LEU A 453 -2.76 -49.97 -22.34
C LEU A 453 -4.02 -50.10 -23.22
N ALA A 454 -3.83 -49.88 -24.52
CA ALA A 454 -4.83 -50.07 -25.58
C ALA A 454 -4.44 -51.31 -26.44
N PRO A 455 -5.11 -51.65 -27.56
CA PRO A 455 -6.41 -51.18 -28.09
C PRO A 455 -7.36 -52.35 -28.47
N PHE A 456 -8.61 -52.07 -28.89
CA PHE A 456 -9.38 -52.94 -29.81
C PHE A 456 -10.46 -52.14 -30.59
N LYS A 457 -11.03 -52.74 -31.65
CA LYS A 457 -11.99 -52.18 -32.64
C LYS A 457 -13.19 -53.14 -32.85
N PHE A 458 -14.25 -52.95 -33.68
CA PHE A 458 -14.65 -52.05 -34.80
C PHE A 458 -16.20 -52.23 -35.01
N ASP A 459 -17.02 -51.58 -35.86
CA ASP A 459 -16.98 -50.42 -36.81
C ASP A 459 -18.45 -50.01 -37.20
N MET A 460 -18.65 -48.91 -37.96
CA MET A 460 -19.86 -48.57 -38.81
C MET A 460 -21.24 -48.33 -38.10
N GLU A 461 -22.30 -47.66 -38.64
CA GLU A 461 -22.56 -46.87 -39.89
C GLU A 461 -23.83 -45.96 -39.72
N GLU A 462 -24.02 -44.94 -40.61
CA GLU A 462 -25.29 -44.27 -41.04
C GLU A 462 -26.30 -43.62 -40.01
N SER A 463 -27.19 -42.66 -40.35
CA SER A 463 -27.35 -41.72 -41.50
C SER A 463 -28.29 -40.52 -41.18
N GLU A 464 -28.23 -39.50 -42.06
CA GLU A 464 -29.17 -38.42 -42.45
C GLU A 464 -30.16 -37.66 -41.51
N THR A 465 -30.07 -36.32 -41.68
CA THR A 465 -31.00 -35.19 -41.49
C THR A 465 -32.51 -35.37 -41.21
N LEU A 466 -33.05 -34.43 -40.42
CA LEU A 466 -34.20 -33.59 -40.82
C LEU A 466 -34.27 -32.28 -40.00
N ALA A 467 -34.95 -31.26 -40.52
CA ALA A 467 -35.19 -29.95 -39.89
C ALA A 467 -36.69 -29.61 -39.92
N ILE A 468 -37.13 -28.62 -39.12
CA ILE A 468 -38.35 -27.81 -39.32
C ILE A 468 -38.36 -26.64 -38.31
N GLU A 469 -39.04 -25.54 -38.66
CA GLU A 469 -39.10 -24.27 -37.93
C GLU A 469 -40.47 -24.04 -37.22
N GLU A 470 -40.50 -22.99 -36.39
CA GLU A 470 -41.65 -22.10 -36.08
C GLU A 470 -42.85 -22.49 -35.16
N ASP A 471 -43.40 -21.40 -34.62
CA ASP A 471 -44.71 -21.11 -34.02
C ASP A 471 -45.27 -21.74 -32.71
N CYS A 472 -45.10 -20.95 -31.63
CA CYS A 472 -46.11 -20.03 -31.06
C CYS A 472 -47.55 -20.48 -30.71
N GLU A 473 -48.07 -19.82 -29.65
CA GLU A 473 -49.46 -19.81 -29.14
C GLU A 473 -50.06 -21.12 -28.61
N ALA A 474 -50.92 -21.14 -27.58
CA ALA A 474 -51.22 -20.19 -26.50
C ALA A 474 -52.04 -20.93 -25.41
N TYR A 475 -52.19 -20.36 -24.21
CA TYR A 475 -53.47 -20.38 -23.46
C TYR A 475 -53.42 -19.43 -22.25
N SER A 476 -54.55 -18.81 -21.90
CA SER A 476 -54.69 -17.88 -20.77
C SER A 476 -55.72 -18.38 -19.74
N HIS A 477 -55.73 -17.80 -18.54
CA HIS A 477 -57.00 -17.45 -17.88
C HIS A 477 -56.85 -16.29 -16.88
N ASN A 478 -57.97 -15.65 -16.53
CA ASN A 478 -58.04 -14.32 -15.91
C ASN A 478 -58.36 -14.30 -14.40
N GLY A 479 -57.95 -13.24 -13.72
CA GLY A 479 -58.45 -12.82 -12.40
C GLY A 479 -58.24 -11.32 -12.15
N LYS A 480 -59.29 -10.58 -11.76
CA LYS A 480 -59.37 -9.11 -11.58
C LYS A 480 -60.19 -8.78 -10.31
N PRO A 481 -60.35 -7.51 -9.87
CA PRO A 481 -59.35 -6.45 -9.63
C PRO A 481 -59.60 -5.75 -8.26
N TRP A 482 -58.88 -4.67 -7.94
CA TRP A 482 -59.38 -3.58 -7.06
C TRP A 482 -58.89 -2.21 -7.55
N ASN A 483 -59.67 -1.14 -7.31
CA ASN A 483 -59.45 0.21 -7.85
C ASN A 483 -59.20 1.26 -6.76
N SER A 484 -58.45 2.32 -7.09
CA SER A 484 -58.80 3.69 -6.70
C SER A 484 -58.16 4.73 -7.65
N HIS A 485 -58.81 5.89 -7.82
CA HIS A 485 -58.37 7.03 -8.66
C HIS A 485 -57.68 8.10 -7.76
N TYR A 486 -57.13 9.26 -8.17
CA TYR A 486 -57.16 10.15 -9.37
C TYR A 486 -55.79 10.91 -9.42
N SER A 487 -55.36 11.73 -10.40
CA SER A 487 -55.98 12.31 -11.62
C SER A 487 -54.93 12.60 -12.72
N LEU A 488 -55.29 13.38 -13.76
CA LEU A 488 -54.44 13.78 -14.91
C LEU A 488 -54.68 15.24 -15.35
N THR A 489 -53.63 15.91 -15.84
CA THR A 489 -53.64 16.91 -16.94
C THR A 489 -52.22 16.98 -17.51
N LYS A 490 -51.90 16.33 -18.64
CA LYS A 490 -52.14 16.68 -20.06
C LYS A 490 -51.27 17.84 -20.60
N GLY A 491 -50.50 17.57 -21.67
CA GLY A 491 -49.70 18.60 -22.36
C GLY A 491 -48.71 18.09 -23.41
N GLU A 492 -49.07 17.12 -24.27
CA GLU A 492 -48.21 16.70 -25.40
C GLU A 492 -48.33 17.66 -26.60
N THR A 493 -47.24 17.94 -27.32
CA THR A 493 -47.07 17.56 -28.76
C THR A 493 -45.83 18.19 -29.45
N ASN A 494 -45.36 17.45 -30.48
CA ASN A 494 -44.64 17.90 -31.68
C ASN A 494 -43.11 18.12 -31.67
N VAL A 495 -42.56 17.92 -32.87
CA VAL A 495 -41.16 17.58 -33.18
C VAL A 495 -40.69 18.38 -34.40
N ALA A 496 -39.39 18.75 -34.38
CA ALA A 496 -38.55 19.19 -35.52
C ALA A 496 -39.01 20.33 -36.45
N ARG A 497 -38.26 21.44 -36.42
CA ARG A 497 -37.64 22.05 -37.64
C ARG A 497 -36.68 23.20 -37.31
N MET A 498 -35.41 23.06 -37.70
CA MET A 498 -34.70 23.97 -38.64
C MET A 498 -33.19 23.67 -38.73
N LYS A 499 -32.71 23.45 -39.96
CA LYS A 499 -31.31 23.56 -40.41
C LYS A 499 -31.33 24.18 -41.81
N THR A 500 -30.66 25.31 -42.00
CA THR A 500 -30.61 26.12 -43.24
C THR A 500 -29.54 27.21 -43.00
N GLU A 501 -28.57 27.55 -43.87
CA GLU A 501 -28.09 26.95 -45.12
C GLU A 501 -26.63 27.41 -45.44
N TRP A 502 -25.86 26.50 -46.07
CA TRP A 502 -24.92 26.64 -47.21
C TRP A 502 -23.83 27.73 -47.36
N GLY A 503 -22.78 27.39 -48.15
CA GLY A 503 -21.82 28.34 -48.73
C GLY A 503 -20.44 27.78 -49.14
N SER A 504 -20.35 26.90 -50.15
CA SER A 504 -19.07 26.29 -50.60
C SER A 504 -18.47 26.94 -51.86
N ALA A 505 -17.14 27.01 -51.98
CA ALA A 505 -16.43 27.31 -53.24
C ALA A 505 -15.02 26.68 -53.32
N GLN A 506 -14.58 26.31 -54.52
CA GLN A 506 -13.24 25.80 -54.85
C GLN A 506 -12.80 26.29 -56.24
N LYS A 507 -11.49 26.56 -56.45
CA LYS A 507 -10.63 26.08 -57.58
C LYS A 507 -9.19 26.69 -57.54
N PRO A 508 -8.18 26.12 -58.25
CA PRO A 508 -6.74 26.30 -57.93
C PRO A 508 -5.80 26.64 -59.13
N VAL A 509 -4.46 26.51 -58.94
CA VAL A 509 -3.35 26.45 -59.96
C VAL A 509 -2.88 27.85 -60.49
N PRO A 510 -1.58 28.13 -60.86
CA PRO A 510 -0.41 27.26 -61.15
C PRO A 510 0.91 27.52 -60.35
N VAL A 511 2.01 26.91 -60.83
CA VAL A 511 3.39 26.75 -60.30
C VAL A 511 4.42 27.57 -61.10
N ASP A 512 5.58 27.95 -60.50
CA ASP A 512 6.89 27.99 -61.21
C ASP A 512 8.10 27.79 -60.25
N ASN A 513 9.34 27.84 -60.77
CA ASN A 513 10.53 27.10 -60.29
C ASN A 513 11.57 27.85 -59.40
N SER A 514 12.58 27.08 -58.96
CA SER A 514 13.79 27.42 -58.16
C SER A 514 15.00 27.82 -59.07
N PRO A 515 16.28 27.93 -58.62
CA PRO A 515 16.91 27.84 -57.27
C PRO A 515 17.91 28.99 -56.96
N PHE A 516 18.68 28.91 -55.84
CA PHE A 516 20.14 29.17 -55.79
C PHE A 516 20.76 28.88 -54.39
N ASP A 517 22.10 28.88 -54.31
CA ASP A 517 22.92 28.27 -53.24
C ASP A 517 23.34 29.19 -52.05
N GLN A 518 23.86 28.51 -51.01
CA GLN A 518 24.64 29.01 -49.87
C GLN A 518 26.03 29.59 -50.29
N PRO A 519 26.81 30.34 -49.45
CA PRO A 519 27.10 30.01 -48.04
C PRO A 519 27.43 31.13 -47.00
N GLN A 520 27.46 30.67 -45.73
CA GLN A 520 28.24 31.11 -44.55
C GLN A 520 28.95 32.50 -44.53
N LYS A 521 28.77 33.29 -43.44
CA LYS A 521 29.70 33.34 -42.28
C LYS A 521 29.38 34.39 -41.18
N ASP A 522 29.50 33.93 -39.93
CA ASP A 522 30.19 34.50 -38.75
C ASP A 522 29.95 35.95 -38.21
N VAL A 523 29.78 36.01 -36.87
CA VAL A 523 30.27 37.03 -35.88
C VAL A 523 29.35 38.18 -35.36
N MET A 524 28.93 38.00 -34.09
CA MET A 524 28.81 38.95 -32.94
C MET A 524 27.76 40.11 -32.86
N LYS A 525 27.06 40.08 -31.71
CA LYS A 525 26.54 41.19 -30.87
C LYS A 525 25.40 42.11 -31.38
N GLY A 526 24.41 42.30 -30.50
CA GLY A 526 23.36 43.34 -30.56
C GLY A 526 22.26 43.00 -29.56
N ASP A 527 21.96 43.92 -28.64
CA ASP A 527 21.12 43.66 -27.45
C ASP A 527 19.60 43.89 -27.66
N ASP A 528 18.82 43.29 -26.75
CA ASP A 528 17.49 43.69 -26.23
C ASP A 528 16.11 43.37 -26.90
N GLU A 529 15.13 43.22 -25.98
CA GLU A 529 13.64 43.30 -26.03
C GLU A 529 12.72 42.38 -26.89
N THR A 530 11.92 41.58 -26.15
CA THR A 530 10.46 41.22 -26.35
C THR A 530 10.00 40.05 -27.27
N GLU A 531 8.73 39.62 -27.01
CA GLU A 531 7.94 38.48 -27.54
C GLU A 531 8.52 37.07 -27.25
N ASP A 532 7.82 36.07 -26.69
CA ASP A 532 6.40 35.80 -26.40
C ASP A 532 5.45 35.42 -27.57
N ASP A 533 5.85 34.44 -28.39
CA ASP A 533 5.06 33.20 -28.55
C ASP A 533 5.94 32.05 -29.09
N SER A 534 6.11 30.96 -28.33
CA SER A 534 6.68 29.69 -28.84
C SER A 534 6.56 28.49 -27.86
N ARG A 535 5.42 28.35 -27.16
CA ARG A 535 5.08 27.11 -26.40
C ARG A 535 3.71 26.52 -26.71
N LYS A 536 3.37 26.45 -28.01
CA LYS A 536 2.26 25.65 -28.54
C LYS A 536 2.67 24.84 -29.77
N LEU A 537 3.34 23.69 -29.58
CA LEU A 537 3.36 22.58 -30.56
C LEU A 537 4.07 21.32 -30.01
N ARG A 538 3.36 20.55 -29.16
CA ARG A 538 3.46 19.07 -29.03
C ARG A 538 2.39 18.53 -28.08
N MET A 539 1.14 18.60 -28.53
CA MET A 539 0.04 17.75 -28.06
C MET A 539 -0.52 16.99 -29.26
N GLY A 540 -1.04 15.79 -28.99
CA GLY A 540 -1.18 14.73 -29.98
C GLY A 540 -0.19 13.60 -29.65
N PHE A 541 -0.61 12.36 -29.47
CA PHE A 541 -1.88 11.78 -29.91
C PHE A 541 -2.91 11.64 -28.78
N ALA A 542 -4.18 11.92 -29.11
CA ALA A 542 -5.31 11.27 -28.47
C ALA A 542 -5.67 10.04 -29.31
N HIS A 543 -6.08 8.95 -28.65
CA HIS A 543 -6.80 7.85 -29.28
C HIS A 543 -7.88 7.37 -28.32
N ASP A 544 -9.13 7.74 -28.63
CA ASP A 544 -10.28 7.02 -28.10
C ASP A 544 -10.24 5.58 -28.63
N HIS A 545 -10.48 4.60 -27.76
CA HIS A 545 -11.08 3.32 -28.14
C HIS A 545 -11.94 2.78 -26.99
N PRO A 546 -13.06 2.10 -27.28
CA PRO A 546 -13.99 1.65 -26.26
C PRO A 546 -13.50 0.36 -25.59
N PHE A 547 -13.89 0.18 -24.32
CA PHE A 547 -14.04 -1.16 -23.76
C PHE A 547 -15.44 -1.66 -24.09
N ASP A 548 -15.49 -2.85 -24.71
CA ASP A 548 -16.70 -3.62 -24.96
C ASP A 548 -16.53 -4.99 -24.26
N ASP A 549 -17.61 -5.53 -23.72
CA ASP A 549 -17.56 -6.74 -22.88
C ASP A 549 -17.55 -8.00 -23.74
N SER A 550 -16.47 -8.77 -23.72
CA SER A 550 -16.54 -10.19 -24.10
C SER A 550 -15.47 -11.07 -23.46
N PHE A 551 -15.96 -12.09 -22.75
CA PHE A 551 -15.20 -13.28 -22.34
C PHE A 551 -14.81 -14.09 -23.59
N ASN A 552 -13.60 -14.64 -23.61
CA ASN A 552 -13.42 -16.03 -24.06
C ASN A 552 -12.15 -16.67 -23.48
N GLU A 553 -12.19 -17.97 -23.21
CA GLU A 553 -11.03 -18.76 -22.79
C GLU A 553 -10.42 -19.52 -23.98
N GLN A 554 -9.10 -19.76 -23.92
CA GLN A 554 -8.44 -21.08 -23.98
C GLN A 554 -7.06 -21.07 -24.68
N ALA A 555 -6.09 -21.73 -24.01
CA ALA A 555 -4.93 -22.46 -24.59
C ALA A 555 -3.86 -21.69 -25.41
N LEU A 556 -2.61 -22.18 -25.51
CA LEU A 556 -1.73 -22.78 -24.49
C LEU A 556 -0.27 -22.61 -24.99
N VAL A 557 0.72 -22.60 -24.10
CA VAL A 557 2.15 -22.41 -24.45
C VAL A 557 2.90 -23.76 -24.45
N LEU A 558 3.64 -24.06 -25.53
CA LEU A 558 4.95 -24.74 -25.44
C LEU A 558 5.73 -24.74 -26.76
N PHE A 559 7.01 -24.33 -26.73
CA PHE A 559 8.19 -25.11 -27.18
C PHE A 559 9.47 -24.25 -27.20
N VAL A 560 10.50 -24.63 -26.44
CA VAL A 560 11.90 -24.90 -26.89
C VAL A 560 12.63 -25.61 -25.75
N LEU A 561 13.17 -26.81 -26.01
CA LEU A 561 14.57 -27.22 -25.73
C LEU A 561 14.72 -28.73 -25.96
N ASN A 562 15.81 -29.13 -26.63
CA ASN A 562 16.15 -30.53 -26.87
C ASN A 562 17.68 -30.71 -26.86
N SER A 563 18.14 -31.89 -26.44
CA SER A 563 19.55 -32.36 -26.35
C SER A 563 20.46 -31.63 -25.33
N GLY A 564 21.34 -32.39 -24.67
CA GLY A 564 22.43 -31.87 -23.84
C GLY A 564 22.53 -32.43 -22.41
N ASN A 565 22.94 -33.70 -22.24
CA ASN A 565 23.18 -34.27 -20.90
C ASN A 565 24.45 -33.70 -20.24
N ALA A 566 24.29 -33.00 -19.11
CA ALA A 566 25.36 -32.75 -18.13
C ALA A 566 24.75 -32.67 -16.71
N ILE A 567 25.35 -33.35 -15.72
CA ILE A 567 24.77 -33.52 -14.37
C ILE A 567 25.42 -32.55 -13.37
N PRO A 568 24.66 -31.69 -12.67
CA PRO A 568 25.17 -30.89 -11.55
C PRO A 568 24.61 -31.30 -10.17
N ALA A 569 25.52 -31.60 -9.24
CA ALA A 569 25.49 -31.24 -7.82
C ALA A 569 24.29 -31.57 -6.88
N LYS A 570 23.19 -32.23 -7.30
CA LYS A 570 22.06 -32.57 -6.41
C LYS A 570 21.96 -34.02 -5.93
N LEU A 571 22.87 -34.92 -6.35
CA LEU A 571 22.79 -36.36 -6.08
C LEU A 571 23.68 -36.91 -4.95
N GLN A 572 24.65 -36.14 -4.42
CA GLN A 572 25.47 -36.60 -3.28
C GLN A 572 24.75 -36.49 -1.93
N SER A 573 23.86 -35.51 -1.75
CA SER A 573 23.16 -35.28 -0.47
C SER A 573 22.08 -36.32 -0.14
N LEU A 574 21.60 -37.09 -1.13
CA LEU A 574 20.52 -38.06 -0.94
C LEU A 574 21.01 -39.38 -0.32
N HIS A 575 22.29 -39.74 -0.53
CA HIS A 575 22.84 -41.02 -0.06
C HIS A 575 23.13 -41.04 1.45
N LEU A 576 23.40 -39.88 2.07
CA LEU A 576 23.55 -39.78 3.54
C LEU A 576 22.22 -39.80 4.29
N LEU A 577 21.11 -39.36 3.67
CA LEU A 577 19.80 -39.30 4.35
C LEU A 577 19.14 -40.68 4.49
N LEU A 578 19.45 -41.63 3.61
CA LEU A 578 18.81 -42.94 3.55
C LEU A 578 19.39 -43.99 4.51
N LEU A 579 20.54 -43.72 5.14
CA LEU A 579 21.17 -44.65 6.09
C LEU A 579 20.70 -44.47 7.55
N ASN A 580 20.09 -43.33 7.90
CA ASN A 580 19.72 -42.99 9.29
C ASN A 580 18.23 -43.20 9.63
N CYS A 581 17.44 -43.84 8.76
CA CYS A 581 15.99 -44.04 8.97
C CYS A 581 15.56 -45.51 9.17
N SER A 582 16.51 -46.45 9.31
CA SER A 582 16.21 -47.90 9.34
C SER A 582 15.96 -48.48 10.74
N ASP A 583 16.22 -47.73 11.82
CA ASP A 583 16.33 -48.31 13.18
C ASP A 583 15.55 -47.53 14.26
N MET A 584 14.23 -47.40 14.09
CA MET A 584 13.30 -47.12 15.19
C MET A 584 12.03 -47.97 15.09
N LYS A 585 11.90 -48.96 15.99
CA LYS A 585 10.64 -49.70 16.21
C LYS A 585 9.72 -48.91 17.14
N PRO A 586 8.38 -48.99 16.97
CA PRO A 586 7.44 -48.21 17.76
C PRO A 586 7.31 -48.71 19.21
N ARG A 587 6.99 -47.77 20.10
CA ARG A 587 6.34 -47.94 21.40
C ARG A 587 5.28 -46.86 21.54
#